data_AF-A1XI29-F1
#
_entry.id   AF-A1XI29-F1
#
_cell.length_a   1.000
_cell.length_b   1.000
_cell.length_c   1.000
_cell.angle_alpha   90.00
_cell.angle_beta   90.00
_cell.angle_gamma   90.00
#
_symmetry.space_group_name_H-M   'P 1'
#
loop_
_entity.id
_entity.type
_entity.pdbx_description
1 polymer ?
#
loop_
_entity_poly.entity_id
_entity_poly.type
_entity_poly.pdbx_seq_one_letter_code
_entity_poly.pdbx_strand_id
1 'polypeptide(L)'
;MIGLSYLLVQVVSFAGILVIDHRWKLAAFRAPAAAALAVTASVALLLTWDVLGVRSGVFFRGQTDFMTGLLVAPEIPFEEVVFLAFLSHLALVCAAGVSRAVDHARDSRAARASRPSRMTGERR
;
A
#
# COMPACT_ATOMS: atom_id res chain seq x y z
N MET A 1 -26.32 7.09 -14.11
CA MET A 1 -26.35 5.60 -14.05
C MET A 1 -25.46 5.17 -12.88
N ILE A 2 -25.72 4.06 -12.19
CA ILE A 2 -24.81 3.59 -11.11
C ILE A 2 -23.56 3.02 -11.78
N GLY A 3 -22.44 3.71 -11.67
CA GLY A 3 -21.15 3.21 -12.15
C GLY A 3 -20.50 2.35 -11.09
N LEU A 4 -20.24 1.08 -11.41
CA LEU A 4 -19.49 0.17 -10.52
C LEU A 4 -18.04 0.00 -10.97
N SER A 5 -17.67 0.56 -12.11
CA SER A 5 -16.39 0.35 -12.78
C SER A 5 -15.22 0.75 -11.89
N TYR A 6 -15.32 1.91 -11.22
CA TYR A 6 -14.25 2.40 -10.36
C TYR A 6 -14.02 1.48 -9.15
N LEU A 7 -15.10 1.14 -8.44
CA LEU A 7 -15.02 0.23 -7.30
C LEU A 7 -14.52 -1.16 -7.73
N LEU A 8 -14.94 -1.67 -8.90
CA LEU A 8 -14.48 -2.94 -9.43
C LEU A 8 -12.96 -2.93 -9.68
N VAL A 9 -12.45 -1.93 -10.40
CA VAL A 9 -11.01 -1.79 -10.68
C VAL A 9 -10.21 -1.68 -9.38
N GLN A 10 -10.76 -0.96 -8.40
CA GLN A 10 -10.14 -0.80 -7.10
C GLN A 10 -10.11 -2.11 -6.30
N VAL A 11 -11.21 -2.85 -6.25
CA VAL A 11 -11.27 -4.17 -5.59
C VAL A 11 -10.32 -5.16 -6.27
N VAL A 12 -10.25 -5.19 -7.61
CA VAL A 12 -9.31 -6.05 -8.34
C VAL A 12 -7.86 -5.69 -8.00
N SER A 13 -7.55 -4.39 -7.98
CA SER A 13 -6.20 -3.91 -7.63
C SER A 13 -5.85 -4.25 -6.18
N PHE A 14 -6.78 -4.05 -5.25
CA PHE A 14 -6.61 -4.37 -3.84
C PHE A 14 -6.40 -5.88 -3.65
N ALA A 15 -7.22 -6.72 -4.29
CA ALA A 15 -7.02 -8.17 -4.26
C ALA A 15 -5.63 -8.57 -4.77
N GLY A 16 -5.13 -7.94 -5.84
CA GLY A 16 -3.77 -8.16 -6.33
C GLY A 16 -2.69 -7.85 -5.28
N ILE A 17 -2.82 -6.72 -4.58
CA ILE A 17 -1.89 -6.35 -3.50
C ILE A 17 -2.01 -7.29 -2.31
N LEU A 18 -3.21 -7.72 -1.93
CA LEU A 18 -3.40 -8.72 -0.86
C LEU A 18 -2.77 -10.07 -1.20
N VAL A 19 -2.86 -10.51 -2.45
CA VAL A 19 -2.20 -11.74 -2.92
C VAL A 19 -0.68 -11.60 -2.82
N ILE A 20 -0.13 -10.46 -3.23
CA ILE A 20 1.29 -10.12 -3.09
C ILE A 20 1.71 -10.13 -1.61
N ASP A 21 0.95 -9.47 -0.75
CA ASP A 21 1.21 -9.42 0.69
C ASP A 21 1.16 -10.82 1.32
N HIS A 22 0.21 -11.65 0.90
CA HIS A 22 0.09 -13.05 1.35
C HIS A 22 1.28 -13.89 0.90
N ARG A 23 1.66 -13.78 -0.39
CA ARG A 23 2.70 -14.60 -1.02
C ARG A 23 4.07 -14.43 -0.37
N TRP A 24 4.41 -13.21 0.03
CA TRP A 24 5.70 -12.87 0.65
C TRP A 24 5.59 -12.51 2.14
N LYS A 25 4.38 -12.63 2.72
CA LYS A 25 4.05 -12.29 4.10
C LYS A 25 4.63 -10.93 4.49
N LEU A 26 4.32 -9.89 3.72
CA LEU A 26 5.07 -8.64 3.80
C LEU A 26 4.70 -7.86 5.06
N ALA A 27 3.41 -7.58 5.23
CA ALA A 27 2.84 -6.69 6.23
C ALA A 27 1.64 -7.32 6.96
N ALA A 28 0.45 -7.38 6.35
CA ALA A 28 -0.76 -7.85 7.05
C ALA A 28 -0.69 -9.33 7.40
N PHE A 29 -0.04 -10.14 6.56
CA PHE A 29 0.17 -11.56 6.86
C PHE A 29 1.39 -11.83 7.76
N ARG A 30 2.16 -10.81 8.12
CA ARG A 30 3.24 -10.89 9.12
C ARG A 30 2.77 -10.42 10.49
N ALA A 31 2.03 -9.32 10.55
CA ALA A 31 1.53 -8.72 11.77
C ALA A 31 0.13 -8.11 11.53
N PRO A 32 -0.94 -8.93 11.51
CA PRO A 32 -2.26 -8.49 11.07
C PRO A 32 -2.84 -7.38 11.94
N ALA A 33 -2.68 -7.47 13.26
CA ALA A 33 -3.16 -6.43 14.18
C ALA A 33 -2.44 -5.09 13.97
N ALA A 34 -1.12 -5.11 13.80
CA ALA A 34 -0.34 -3.90 13.55
C ALA A 34 -0.65 -3.30 12.17
N ALA A 35 -0.80 -4.13 11.14
CA ALA A 35 -1.16 -3.69 9.80
C ALA A 35 -2.59 -3.11 9.77
N ALA A 36 -3.54 -3.76 10.43
CA ALA A 36 -4.90 -3.24 10.55
C ALA A 36 -4.90 -1.89 11.28
N LEU A 37 -4.21 -1.78 12.41
CA LEU A 37 -4.07 -0.52 13.14
C LEU A 37 -3.45 0.58 12.28
N ALA A 38 -2.36 0.28 11.56
CA ALA A 38 -1.69 1.23 10.69
C ALA A 38 -2.62 1.70 9.55
N VAL A 39 -3.28 0.77 8.85
CA VAL A 39 -4.23 1.11 7.78
C VAL A 39 -5.39 1.92 8.33
N THR A 40 -6.03 1.50 9.43
CA THR A 40 -7.15 2.24 10.01
C THR A 40 -6.73 3.64 10.48
N ALA A 41 -5.55 3.79 11.08
CA ALA A 41 -5.03 5.08 11.51
C ALA A 41 -4.72 5.99 10.30
N SER A 42 -4.09 5.46 9.25
CA SER A 42 -3.82 6.19 8.01
C SER A 42 -5.11 6.63 7.32
N VAL A 43 -6.09 5.72 7.20
CA VAL A 43 -7.41 6.03 6.64
C VAL A 43 -8.10 7.12 7.45
N ALA A 44 -8.14 7.03 8.78
CA ALA A 44 -8.76 8.05 9.63
C ALA A 44 -8.08 9.42 9.49
N LEU A 45 -6.74 9.45 9.44
CA LEU A 45 -5.97 10.67 9.23
C LEU A 45 -6.28 11.31 7.87
N LEU A 46 -6.24 10.52 6.80
CA LEU A 46 -6.48 11.01 5.44
C LEU A 46 -7.93 11.43 5.24
N LEU A 47 -8.91 10.70 5.76
CA LEU A 47 -10.31 11.13 5.75
C LEU A 47 -10.53 12.42 6.52
N THR A 48 -9.85 12.59 7.67
CA THR A 48 -9.92 13.85 8.41
C THR A 48 -9.38 15.00 7.56
N TRP A 49 -8.30 14.75 6.82
CA TRP A 49 -7.74 15.71 5.88
C TRP A 49 -8.69 16.03 4.71
N ASP A 50 -9.34 15.02 4.14
CA ASP A 50 -10.33 15.19 3.07
C ASP A 50 -11.50 16.04 3.55
N VAL A 51 -12.05 15.76 4.73
CA VAL A 51 -13.12 16.55 5.34
C VAL A 51 -12.69 18.01 5.53
N LEU A 52 -11.46 18.25 5.97
CA LEU A 52 -10.94 19.62 6.11
C LEU A 52 -10.83 20.32 4.75
N GLY A 53 -10.36 19.62 3.72
CA GLY A 53 -10.22 20.19 2.38
C GLY A 53 -11.58 20.42 1.68
N VAL A 54 -12.58 19.57 1.92
CA VAL A 54 -13.97 19.83 1.47
C VAL A 54 -14.53 21.06 2.17
N ARG A 55 -14.34 21.17 3.49
CA ARG A 55 -14.82 22.31 4.27
C ARG A 55 -14.14 23.63 3.92
N SER A 56 -12.87 23.60 3.52
CA SER A 56 -12.15 24.79 3.06
C SER A 56 -12.44 25.16 1.60
N GLY A 57 -13.25 24.36 0.89
CA GLY A 57 -13.56 24.58 -0.53
C GLY A 57 -12.39 24.27 -1.47
N VAL A 58 -11.43 23.46 -1.03
CA VAL A 58 -10.30 23.01 -1.86
C VAL A 58 -10.66 21.72 -2.60
N PHE A 59 -11.40 20.82 -1.97
CA PHE A 59 -11.85 19.56 -2.56
C PHE A 59 -13.33 19.63 -2.94
N PHE A 60 -13.63 19.23 -4.17
CA PHE A 60 -14.98 19.12 -4.71
C PHE A 60 -15.21 17.73 -5.28
N ARG A 61 -16.42 17.19 -5.15
CA ARG A 61 -16.78 15.92 -5.78
C ARG A 61 -16.84 16.09 -7.30
N GLY A 62 -15.93 15.44 -8.01
CA GLY A 62 -16.08 15.24 -9.46
C GLY A 62 -17.31 14.39 -9.74
N GLN A 63 -18.36 14.96 -10.34
CA GLN A 63 -19.49 14.16 -10.80
C GLN A 63 -19.03 13.27 -11.96
N THR A 64 -18.82 11.98 -11.69
CA THR A 64 -18.45 11.00 -12.71
C THR A 64 -19.44 9.85 -12.69
N ASP A 65 -19.90 9.44 -13.88
CA ASP A 65 -20.87 8.34 -14.07
C ASP A 65 -20.32 6.96 -13.68
N PHE A 66 -19.07 6.88 -13.21
CA PHE A 66 -18.37 5.66 -12.86
C PHE A 66 -18.44 5.30 -11.37
N MET A 67 -19.01 6.16 -10.54
CA MET A 67 -19.16 5.95 -9.10
C MET A 67 -20.56 5.42 -8.76
N THR A 68 -20.67 4.69 -7.66
CA THR A 68 -21.91 4.08 -7.19
C THR A 68 -22.94 5.12 -6.77
N GLY A 69 -22.48 6.31 -6.39
CA GLY A 69 -23.31 7.37 -5.84
C GLY A 69 -23.47 7.31 -4.32
N LEU A 70 -23.00 6.24 -3.66
CA LEU A 70 -23.01 6.11 -2.20
C LEU A 70 -22.05 7.11 -1.55
N LEU A 71 -22.56 7.85 -0.58
CA LEU A 71 -21.82 8.86 0.16
C LEU A 71 -21.66 8.42 1.61
N VAL A 72 -20.45 8.55 2.13
CA VAL A 72 -20.15 8.38 3.57
C VAL A 72 -20.39 9.68 4.33
N ALA A 73 -20.13 10.82 3.69
CA ALA A 73 -20.39 12.17 4.22
C ALA A 73 -20.79 13.10 3.06
N PRO A 74 -21.28 14.33 3.33
CA PRO A 74 -21.54 15.30 2.26
C PRO A 74 -20.26 15.47 1.43
N GLU A 75 -20.35 15.26 0.11
CA GLU A 75 -19.24 15.27 -0.86
C GLU A 75 -18.25 14.09 -0.81
N ILE A 76 -18.28 13.19 0.19
CA ILE A 76 -17.29 12.09 0.30
C ILE A 76 -17.89 10.75 -0.16
N PRO A 77 -17.49 10.24 -1.34
CA PRO A 77 -17.96 8.97 -1.85
C PRO A 77 -17.40 7.78 -1.05
N PHE A 78 -18.18 6.70 -0.95
CA PHE A 78 -17.77 5.49 -0.26
C PHE A 78 -16.50 4.86 -0.84
N GLU A 79 -16.34 4.97 -2.17
CA GLU A 79 -15.17 4.50 -2.89
C GLU A 79 -13.89 5.21 -2.45
N GLU A 80 -13.97 6.43 -1.90
CA GLU A 80 -12.81 7.13 -1.36
C GLU A 80 -12.27 6.39 -0.13
N VAL A 81 -13.15 5.91 0.75
CA VAL A 81 -12.74 5.14 1.94
C VAL A 81 -12.03 3.84 1.53
N VAL A 82 -12.56 3.18 0.52
CA VAL A 82 -11.95 1.96 -0.05
C VAL A 82 -10.61 2.29 -0.73
N PHE A 83 -10.52 3.41 -1.45
CA PHE A 83 -9.28 3.90 -2.04
C PHE A 83 -8.20 4.17 -1.01
N LEU A 84 -8.54 4.90 0.07
CA LEU A 84 -7.60 5.23 1.13
C LEU A 84 -7.11 3.98 1.85
N ALA A 85 -8.00 3.00 2.07
CA ALA A 85 -7.63 1.71 2.64
C ALA A 85 -6.66 0.95 1.71
N PHE A 86 -6.96 0.92 0.41
CA PHE A 86 -6.08 0.35 -0.61
C PHE A 86 -4.72 1.04 -0.65
N LEU A 87 -4.69 2.37 -0.72
CA LEU A 87 -3.48 3.17 -0.79
C LEU A 87 -2.62 2.99 0.45
N SER A 88 -3.23 3.00 1.64
CA SER A 88 -2.54 2.77 2.91
C SER A 88 -1.93 1.36 2.97
N HIS A 89 -2.68 0.35 2.54
CA HIS A 89 -2.19 -1.02 2.48
C HIS A 89 -1.07 -1.20 1.44
N LEU A 90 -1.22 -0.60 0.26
CA LEU A 90 -0.20 -0.57 -0.79
C LEU A 90 1.10 0.08 -0.27
N ALA A 91 1.01 1.22 0.40
CA ALA A 91 2.17 1.89 0.98
C ALA A 91 2.90 1.00 2.00
N LEU A 92 2.14 0.29 2.85
CA LEU A 92 2.70 -0.64 3.83
C LEU A 92 3.40 -1.83 3.16
N VAL A 93 2.80 -2.40 2.12
CA VAL A 93 3.37 -3.49 1.32
C VAL A 93 4.65 -3.03 0.61
N CYS A 94 4.64 -1.84 0.00
CA CYS A 94 5.81 -1.25 -0.63
C CYS A 94 6.94 -1.04 0.38
N ALA A 95 6.64 -0.44 1.55
CA ALA A 95 7.63 -0.22 2.60
C ALA A 95 8.26 -1.54 3.08
N ALA A 96 7.42 -2.55 3.38
CA ALA A 96 7.90 -3.87 3.80
C ALA A 96 8.69 -4.60 2.70
N GLY A 97 8.31 -4.41 1.42
CA GLY A 97 9.03 -4.93 0.27
C GLY A 97 10.41 -4.30 0.11
N VAL A 98 10.49 -2.96 0.22
CA VAL A 98 11.75 -2.22 0.16
C VAL A 98 12.67 -2.62 1.32
N SER A 99 12.18 -2.68 2.55
CA SER A 99 13.00 -3.11 3.70
C SER A 99 13.61 -4.49 3.47
N ARG A 100 12.83 -5.47 3.01
CA ARG A 100 13.33 -6.81 2.69
C ARG A 100 14.36 -6.80 1.56
N ALA A 101 14.15 -6.01 0.51
CA ALA A 101 15.09 -5.91 -0.60
C ALA A 101 16.43 -5.32 -0.15
N VAL A 102 16.38 -4.30 0.72
CA VAL A 102 17.57 -3.67 1.31
C VAL A 102 18.33 -4.65 2.20
N ASP A 103 17.63 -5.41 3.05
CA ASP A 103 18.26 -6.41 3.93
C ASP A 103 18.93 -7.53 3.12
N HIS A 104 18.25 -8.04 2.10
CA HIS A 104 18.82 -9.05 1.20
C HIS A 104 20.08 -8.56 0.47
N ALA A 105 20.08 -7.29 0.02
CA ALA A 105 21.24 -6.69 -0.62
C ALA A 105 22.43 -6.53 0.35
N ARG A 106 22.16 -6.23 1.64
CA ARG A 106 23.18 -6.15 2.69
C ARG A 106 23.81 -7.50 2.98
N ASP A 107 23.00 -8.54 3.15
CA ASP A 107 23.47 -9.91 3.41
C ASP A 107 24.34 -10.43 2.26
N SER A 108 23.91 -10.19 1.02
CA SER A 108 24.67 -10.56 -0.19
C SER A 108 26.03 -9.87 -0.26
N ARG A 109 26.13 -8.61 0.16
CA ARG A 109 27.40 -7.87 0.23
C ARG A 109 28.31 -8.41 1.33
N ALA A 110 27.77 -8.72 2.50
CA ALA A 110 28.53 -9.31 3.61
C ALA A 110 29.09 -10.69 3.27
N ALA A 111 28.31 -11.54 2.60
CA ALA A 111 28.75 -12.85 2.11
C ALA A 111 29.88 -12.73 1.06
N ARG A 112 29.85 -11.68 0.22
CA ARG A 112 30.90 -11.44 -0.77
C ARG A 112 32.20 -10.94 -0.14
N ALA A 113 32.11 -10.10 0.89
CA ALA A 113 33.29 -9.58 1.61
C ALA A 113 34.01 -10.64 2.44
N SER A 114 33.26 -11.62 2.98
CA SER A 114 33.81 -12.73 3.77
C SER A 114 34.38 -13.88 2.93
N ARG A 115 34.19 -13.86 1.60
CA ARG A 115 34.73 -14.91 0.73
C ARG A 115 36.26 -14.74 0.66
N PRO A 116 37.07 -15.72 1.13
CA PRO A 116 38.52 -15.58 1.12
C PRO A 116 38.95 -15.27 -0.31
N SER A 117 39.79 -14.24 -0.49
CA SER A 117 40.51 -14.04 -1.74
C SER A 117 41.17 -15.37 -2.05
N ARG A 118 40.66 -16.10 -3.03
CA ARG A 118 41.31 -17.30 -3.55
C ARG A 118 42.68 -16.81 -3.94
N MET A 119 43.68 -17.09 -3.10
CA MET A 119 45.06 -16.77 -3.37
C MET A 119 45.35 -17.43 -4.72
N THR A 120 45.44 -16.58 -5.74
CA THR A 120 46.19 -16.84 -6.95
C THR A 120 47.64 -17.02 -6.51
N GLY A 121 47.94 -18.20 -5.99
CA GLY A 121 49.18 -18.54 -5.31
C GLY A 121 49.53 -20.01 -5.48
N GLU A 122 49.19 -20.59 -6.63
CA GLU A 122 49.73 -21.88 -7.08
C GLU A 122 49.80 -21.89 -8.61
N ARG A 123 50.82 -21.23 -9.17
CA ARG A 123 51.52 -21.75 -10.35
C ARG A 123 52.99 -21.36 -10.26
N ARG A 124 53.75 -22.33 -9.72
CA ARG A 124 55.14 -22.70 -10.04
C ARG A 124 56.26 -21.69 -9.86
#